data_AF-A0A1E3QHR9-F1
#
_entry.id   AF-A0A1E3QHR9-F1
#
_cell.length_a   1.000
_cell.length_b   1.000
_cell.length_c   1.000
_cell.angle_alpha   90.00
_cell.angle_beta   90.00
_cell.angle_gamma   90.00
#
_symmetry.space_group_name_H-M   'P 1'
#
loop_
_entity.id
_entity.type
_entity.pdbx_description
1 polymer ?
#
loop_
_entity_poly.entity_id
_entity_poly.type
_entity_poly.pdbx_seq_one_letter_code
_entity_poly.pdbx_strand_id
1 'polypeptide(L)'
;MSAPLSKELREKYKVRSVPIRKDDEISVVRGSYKGKEGKVTQVYRLKYVIQVEKLTKDKVDGSSVPVSVHPSKVVITKLKLDKDREDLLTRKAVKSA
;
A
#
# COMPACT_ATOMS: atom_id res chain seq x y z
N MET A 1 -7.55 2.68 -6.81
CA MET A 1 -6.93 2.06 -5.61
C MET A 1 -5.57 2.70 -5.34
N SER A 2 -5.58 3.94 -4.83
CA SER A 2 -4.36 4.67 -4.49
C SER A 2 -4.18 4.71 -2.98
N ALA A 3 -2.93 4.75 -2.52
CA ALA A 3 -2.61 4.91 -1.12
C ALA A 3 -1.74 6.18 -0.90
N PRO A 4 -1.92 6.87 0.23
CA PRO A 4 -1.03 7.96 0.64
C PRO A 4 0.40 7.45 0.87
N LEU A 5 1.39 8.27 0.52
CA LEU A 5 2.78 8.01 0.90
C LEU A 5 3.05 8.43 2.36
N SER A 6 4.06 7.83 2.99
CA SER A 6 4.61 8.27 4.29
C SER A 6 5.17 9.69 4.20
N LYS A 7 5.36 10.36 5.34
CA LYS A 7 5.90 11.73 5.35
C LYS A 7 7.27 11.82 4.67
N GLU A 8 8.15 10.88 4.99
CA GLU A 8 9.49 10.76 4.40
C GLU A 8 9.44 10.60 2.87
N LEU A 9 8.57 9.71 2.36
CA LEU A 9 8.42 9.50 0.92
C LEU A 9 7.76 10.71 0.22
N ARG A 10 6.85 11.42 0.91
CA ARG A 10 6.26 12.66 0.39
C ARG A 10 7.30 13.76 0.25
N GLU A 11 8.18 13.91 1.23
CA GLU A 11 9.25 14.91 1.18
C GLU A 11 10.26 14.57 0.09
N LYS A 12 10.66 13.29 -0.02
CA LYS A 12 11.61 12.81 -1.03
C LYS A 12 11.10 12.98 -2.46
N TYR A 13 9.85 12.55 -2.73
CA TYR A 13 9.32 12.50 -4.10
C TYR A 13 8.35 13.66 -4.41
N LYS A 14 7.99 14.50 -3.44
CA LYS A 14 7.01 15.60 -3.57
C LYS A 14 5.62 15.16 -4.09
N VAL A 15 5.26 13.89 -3.87
CA VAL A 15 3.98 13.32 -4.31
C VAL A 15 3.14 12.89 -3.11
N ARG A 16 1.86 13.27 -3.08
CA ARG A 16 0.95 12.92 -1.96
C ARG A 16 0.49 11.46 -1.96
N SER A 17 0.20 10.89 -3.13
CA SER A 17 -0.34 9.52 -3.27
C SER A 17 0.00 8.87 -4.63
N VAL A 18 0.08 7.54 -4.59
CA VAL A 18 0.45 6.69 -5.75
C VAL A 18 -0.48 5.46 -5.80
N PRO A 19 -0.78 4.91 -6.99
CA PRO A 19 -1.47 3.63 -7.10
C PRO A 19 -0.67 2.51 -6.42
N ILE A 20 -1.33 1.68 -5.60
CA ILE A 20 -0.66 0.60 -4.89
C ILE A 20 -0.33 -0.56 -5.83
N ARG A 21 0.86 -1.15 -5.69
CA ARG A 21 1.30 -2.32 -6.46
C ARG A 21 1.66 -3.47 -5.54
N LYS A 22 1.80 -4.66 -6.14
CA LYS A 22 2.44 -5.80 -5.48
C LYS A 22 3.87 -5.41 -5.11
N ASP A 23 4.34 -5.96 -4.00
CA ASP A 23 5.66 -5.71 -3.41
C ASP A 23 5.90 -4.33 -2.77
N ASP A 24 4.92 -3.42 -2.77
CA ASP A 24 5.02 -2.22 -1.94
C ASP A 24 4.94 -2.61 -0.45
N GLU A 25 5.75 -1.98 0.40
CA GLU A 25 5.60 -2.08 1.85
C GLU A 25 4.62 -1.00 2.34
N ILE A 26 3.73 -1.41 3.24
CA ILE A 26 2.67 -0.57 3.76
C ILE A 26 2.53 -0.72 5.28
N SER A 27 2.05 0.35 5.90
CA SER A 27 1.63 0.40 7.29
C SER A 27 0.15 0.73 7.36
N VAL A 28 -0.62 0.01 8.17
CA VAL A 28 -2.06 0.21 8.33
C VAL A 28 -2.31 1.33 9.34
N VAL A 29 -3.02 2.39 8.93
CA VAL A 29 -3.29 3.56 9.77
C VAL A 29 -4.69 3.58 10.40
N ARG A 30 -5.64 2.82 9.86
CA ARG A 30 -7.04 2.79 10.32
C ARG A 30 -7.59 1.36 10.39
N GLY A 31 -8.53 1.14 11.31
CA GLY A 31 -9.22 -0.14 11.52
C GLY A 31 -8.55 -1.03 12.57
N SER A 32 -9.05 -2.27 12.72
CA SER A 32 -8.62 -3.21 13.77
C SER A 32 -7.16 -3.65 13.67
N TYR A 33 -6.55 -3.48 12.50
CA TYR A 33 -5.17 -3.87 12.22
C TYR A 33 -4.21 -2.67 12.21
N LYS A 34 -4.60 -1.53 12.79
CA LYS A 34 -3.78 -0.32 12.88
C LYS A 34 -2.42 -0.62 13.53
N GLY A 35 -1.36 -0.03 12.99
CA GLY A 35 0.02 -0.18 13.46
C GLY A 35 0.73 -1.42 12.93
N LYS A 36 0.02 -2.35 12.26
CA LYS A 36 0.66 -3.47 11.57
C LYS A 36 1.25 -3.03 10.24
N GLU A 37 2.41 -3.59 9.94
CA GLU A 37 3.15 -3.35 8.70
C GLU A 37 3.30 -4.66 7.92
N GLY A 38 3.44 -4.55 6.61
CA GLY A 38 3.72 -5.70 5.77
C GLY A 38 3.86 -5.36 4.31
N LYS A 39 4.24 -6.37 3.55
CA LYS A 39 4.37 -6.30 2.09
C LYS A 39 3.04 -6.66 1.43
N VAL A 40 2.68 -5.93 0.38
CA VAL A 40 1.49 -6.21 -0.42
C VAL A 40 1.76 -7.44 -1.29
N THR A 41 1.08 -8.55 -0.99
CA THR A 41 1.14 -9.79 -1.79
C THR A 41 0.26 -9.68 -3.04
N GLN A 42 -0.98 -9.21 -2.88
CA GLN A 42 -1.94 -9.12 -3.97
C GLN A 42 -2.78 -7.86 -3.90
N VAL A 43 -2.97 -7.24 -5.07
CA VAL A 43 -3.95 -6.17 -5.28
C VAL A 43 -5.18 -6.80 -5.93
N TYR A 44 -6.23 -7.01 -5.15
CA TYR A 44 -7.44 -7.67 -5.60
C TYR A 44 -8.47 -6.64 -6.09
N ARG A 45 -8.28 -6.24 -7.36
CA ARG A 45 -9.05 -5.15 -8.00
C ARG A 45 -10.54 -5.45 -8.12
N LEU A 46 -10.93 -6.72 -8.28
CA LEU A 46 -12.33 -7.13 -8.36
C LEU A 46 -13.13 -6.74 -7.09
N LYS A 47 -12.50 -6.86 -5.91
CA LYS A 47 -13.10 -6.48 -4.63
C LYS A 47 -12.59 -5.14 -4.09
N TYR A 48 -11.80 -4.41 -4.87
CA TYR A 48 -11.19 -3.13 -4.48
C TYR A 48 -10.38 -3.19 -3.16
N VAL A 49 -9.75 -4.32 -2.86
CA VAL A 49 -8.97 -4.54 -1.61
C VAL A 49 -7.55 -5.01 -1.90
N ILE A 50 -6.66 -4.79 -0.95
CA ILE A 50 -5.30 -5.32 -0.92
C ILE A 50 -5.19 -6.43 0.13
N GLN A 51 -4.35 -7.40 -0.16
CA GLN A 51 -3.93 -8.44 0.77
C GLN A 51 -2.46 -8.20 1.13
N VAL A 52 -2.15 -8.39 2.42
CA VAL A 52 -0.85 -8.08 2.99
C VAL A 52 -0.33 -9.32 3.71
N GLU A 53 0.93 -9.67 3.50
CA GLU A 53 1.51 -10.96 3.89
C GLU A 53 1.38 -11.29 5.38
N LYS A 54 1.67 -10.31 6.26
CA LYS A 54 1.63 -10.47 7.72
C LYS A 54 0.23 -10.31 8.32
N LEU A 55 -0.78 -10.14 7.48
CA LEU A 55 -2.16 -9.88 7.89
C LEU A 55 -3.03 -11.07 7.49
N THR A 56 -3.01 -12.08 8.35
CA THR A 56 -3.86 -13.28 8.23
C THR A 56 -4.84 -13.36 9.39
N LYS A 57 -5.91 -14.11 9.18
CA LYS A 57 -6.89 -14.52 10.18
C LYS A 57 -6.98 -16.03 10.16
N ASP A 58 -6.84 -16.65 11.32
CA ASP A 58 -6.97 -18.09 11.46
C ASP A 58 -8.45 -18.48 11.55
N LYS A 59 -8.80 -19.55 10.87
CA LYS A 59 -10.11 -20.19 10.94
C LYS A 59 -10.10 -21.30 11.99
N VAL A 60 -11.30 -21.74 12.36
CA VAL A 60 -11.51 -22.86 13.30
C VAL A 60 -10.92 -24.17 12.76
N ASP A 61 -10.85 -24.32 11.43
CA ASP A 61 -10.25 -25.47 10.75
C ASP A 61 -8.71 -25.46 10.73
N GLY A 62 -8.07 -24.46 11.36
CA GLY A 62 -6.60 -24.32 11.43
C GLY A 62 -5.97 -23.68 10.19
N SER A 63 -6.74 -23.37 9.15
CA SER A 63 -6.23 -22.66 7.97
C SER A 63 -6.18 -21.15 8.18
N SER A 64 -5.15 -20.48 7.63
CA SER A 64 -5.01 -19.02 7.67
C SER A 64 -5.52 -18.37 6.38
N VAL A 65 -6.35 -17.35 6.50
CA VAL A 65 -6.88 -16.57 5.36
C VAL A 65 -6.31 -15.15 5.39
N PRO A 66 -5.86 -14.60 4.26
CA PRO A 66 -5.39 -13.21 4.20
C PRO A 66 -6.53 -12.23 4.47
N VAL A 67 -6.24 -11.25 5.32
CA VAL A 67 -7.14 -10.15 5.62
C VAL A 67 -7.12 -9.17 4.46
N SER A 68 -8.31 -8.77 4.03
CA SER A 68 -8.50 -7.76 3.01
C SER A 68 -8.54 -6.37 3.63
N VAL A 69 -7.69 -5.47 3.16
CA VAL A 69 -7.62 -4.08 3.63
C VAL A 69 -7.91 -3.13 2.47
N HIS A 70 -8.60 -2.03 2.73
CA HIS A 70 -8.83 -1.00 1.72
C HIS A 70 -7.59 -0.06 1.64
N PRO A 71 -7.07 0.27 0.44
CA PRO A 71 -5.84 1.05 0.28
C PRO A 71 -5.91 2.48 0.86
N SER A 72 -7.09 3.05 1.09
CA SER A 72 -7.21 4.34 1.78
C SER A 72 -6.92 4.28 3.28
N LYS A 73 -6.91 3.08 3.86
CA LYS A 73 -6.63 2.83 5.29
C LYS A 73 -5.16 2.50 5.55
N VAL A 74 -4.30 2.58 4.53
CA VAL A 74 -2.88 2.25 4.62
C VAL A 74 -2.03 3.41 4.11
N VAL A 75 -0.77 3.43 4.55
CA VAL A 75 0.25 4.37 4.10
C VAL A 75 1.40 3.55 3.54
N ILE A 76 1.92 3.95 2.38
CA ILE A 76 3.08 3.29 1.78
C ILE A 76 4.35 3.75 2.50
N THR A 77 5.15 2.80 2.97
CA THR A 77 6.42 3.03 3.66
C THR A 77 7.61 2.83 2.73
N LYS A 78 7.57 1.83 1.84
CA LYS A 78 8.56 1.63 0.77
C LYS A 78 7.87 1.33 -0.55
N LEU A 79 8.40 1.91 -1.63
CA LEU A 79 7.91 1.73 -2.99
C LEU A 79 8.79 0.70 -3.71
N LYS A 80 8.17 -0.24 -4.42
CA LYS A 80 8.87 -0.99 -5.47
C LYS A 80 9.09 -0.06 -6.66
N LEU A 81 10.34 0.33 -6.89
CA LEU A 81 10.73 1.19 -8.00
C LEU A 81 10.99 0.35 -9.25
N ASP A 82 10.29 0.70 -10.32
CA ASP A 82 10.51 0.24 -11.69
C ASP A 82 10.61 1.50 -12.56
N LYS A 83 11.15 1.39 -13.78
CA LYS A 83 11.28 2.52 -14.72
C LYS A 83 9.97 3.35 -14.84
N ASP A 84 8.85 2.68 -15.11
CA ASP A 84 7.54 3.33 -15.22
C ASP A 84 7.07 4.01 -13.92
N ARG A 85 7.53 3.51 -12.77
CA ARG A 85 7.16 4.07 -11.48
C ARG A 85 7.96 5.33 -11.20
N GLU A 86 9.24 5.35 -11.56
CA GLU A 86 10.07 6.54 -11.50
C GLU A 86 9.52 7.61 -12.44
N ASP A 87 9.19 7.27 -13.68
CA ASP A 87 8.55 8.17 -14.65
C ASP A 87 7.19 8.72 -14.16
N LEU A 88 6.42 7.88 -13.44
CA LEU A 88 5.18 8.33 -12.84
C LEU A 88 5.41 9.31 -11.69
N LEU A 89 6.42 9.07 -10.86
CA LEU A 89 6.77 9.94 -9.74
C LEU A 89 7.29 11.29 -10.24
N THR A 90 8.20 11.31 -11.20
CA THR A 90 8.71 12.54 -11.81
C THR A 90 7.60 13.35 -12.46
N ARG A 91 6.74 12.72 -13.27
CA ARG A 91 5.59 13.38 -13.90
C ARG A 91 4.61 14.00 -12.88
N LYS A 92 4.40 13.35 -11.73
CA LYS A 92 3.52 13.86 -10.68
C LYS A 92 4.17 14.96 -9.84
N ALA A 93 5.47 14.91 -9.62
CA ALA A 93 6.19 15.90 -8.82
C ALA A 93 6.22 17.29 -9.47
N VAL A 94 6.17 17.36 -10.81
CA VAL A 94 6.24 18.63 -11.57
C VAL A 94 4.93 19.45 -11.49
N LYS A 95 3.79 18.82 -11.19
CA LYS A 95 2.45 19.44 -11.30
C LYS A 95 1.90 20.08 -10.02
N SER A 96 2.65 20.14 -8.93
CA SER A 96 2.21 20.91 -7.74
C SER A 96 2.49 22.40 -7.96
N ALA A 97 1.63 23.02 -8.77
CA ALA A 97 1.31 24.44 -8.70
C ALA A 97 0.19 24.65 -7.68
#